data_AF-I7ZCG0-F1
#
_entry.id   AF-I7ZCG0-F1
#
_cell.length_a   1.000
_cell.length_b   1.000
_cell.length_c   1.000
_cell.angle_alpha   90.00
_cell.angle_beta   90.00
_cell.angle_gamma   90.00
#
_symmetry.space_group_name_H-M   'P 1'
#
loop_
_entity.id
_entity.type
_entity.pdbx_description
1 polymer ?
#
loop_
_entity_poly.entity_id
_entity_poly.type
_entity_poly.pdbx_seq_one_letter_code
_entity_poly.pdbx_strand_id
1 'polypeptide(L)'
;MIRSLAHAIAATLLVQAGSNAFAADAGALTRDELNRCATQVQTLRSESARLTSESFDANAQKSAYDAKSMQLKAEAEALKPDDMKGSLALAERQKQHNADLAAFNTRIAQLRQQITDINAVRTQYDRNCSNRPYRRTDFHGMPEASQQAMRAGLSDVVVPYFDEPSK
;
A
#
# COMPACT_ATOMS: atom_id res chain seq x y z
N MET A 1 -56.33 -4.10 -72.00
CA MET A 1 -56.09 -2.84 -71.25
C MET A 1 -55.92 -3.24 -69.80
N ILE A 2 -54.83 -3.10 -69.03
CA ILE A 2 -53.53 -2.38 -69.00
C ILE A 2 -52.64 -3.29 -68.11
N ARG A 3 -51.57 -3.94 -68.61
CA ARG A 3 -50.13 -3.57 -68.60
C ARG A 3 -49.50 -3.10 -67.26
N SER A 4 -48.42 -3.80 -66.89
CA SER A 4 -47.22 -3.35 -66.14
C SER A 4 -47.27 -3.39 -64.60
N LEU A 5 -46.53 -4.29 -63.92
CA LEU A 5 -45.09 -4.28 -63.58
C LEU A 5 -44.69 -3.20 -62.56
N ALA A 6 -44.30 -3.60 -61.34
CA ALA A 6 -43.20 -2.98 -60.60
C ALA A 6 -42.68 -3.90 -59.47
N HIS A 7 -41.47 -4.42 -59.66
CA HIS A 7 -40.59 -4.94 -58.63
C HIS A 7 -39.94 -3.78 -57.86
N ALA A 8 -39.67 -3.97 -56.56
CA ALA A 8 -38.56 -3.36 -55.80
C ALA A 8 -38.48 -4.12 -54.46
N ILE A 9 -37.65 -5.14 -54.24
CA ILE A 9 -36.18 -5.19 -54.14
C ILE A 9 -35.56 -4.01 -53.38
N ALA A 10 -35.35 -4.27 -52.08
CA ALA A 10 -34.14 -4.09 -51.28
C ALA A 10 -33.47 -2.71 -51.09
N ALA A 11 -32.82 -2.64 -49.92
CA ALA A 11 -31.71 -1.75 -49.54
C ALA A 11 -32.08 -0.38 -48.96
N THR A 12 -32.12 -0.29 -47.63
CA THR A 12 -31.18 0.58 -46.87
C THR A 12 -31.24 0.24 -45.38
N LEU A 13 -30.37 -0.68 -44.96
CA LEU A 13 -30.02 -0.93 -43.55
C LEU A 13 -28.51 -0.76 -43.44
N LEU A 14 -28.04 0.48 -43.60
CA LEU A 14 -26.65 0.86 -43.39
C LEU A 14 -26.65 2.36 -43.13
N VAL A 15 -26.34 2.72 -41.88
CA VAL A 15 -25.69 3.96 -41.41
C VAL A 15 -26.21 4.22 -40.00
N GLN A 16 -25.48 3.72 -39.01
CA GLN A 16 -25.17 4.39 -37.73
C GLN A 16 -24.35 3.46 -36.84
N ALA A 17 -23.20 3.01 -37.36
CA ALA A 17 -22.14 2.40 -36.56
C ALA A 17 -20.89 3.25 -36.75
N GLY A 18 -20.82 4.39 -36.05
CA GLY A 18 -19.72 5.32 -36.26
C GLY A 18 -19.75 6.54 -35.38
N SER A 19 -19.90 6.40 -34.06
CA SER A 19 -19.69 7.53 -33.13
C SER A 19 -19.27 7.14 -31.71
N ASN A 20 -18.67 5.96 -31.47
CA ASN A 20 -18.20 5.58 -30.13
C ASN A 20 -16.68 5.58 -29.94
N ALA A 21 -15.89 5.85 -30.99
CA ALA A 21 -14.43 5.87 -30.88
C ALA A 21 -13.88 7.11 -30.14
N PHE A 22 -14.62 8.22 -30.10
CA PHE A 22 -14.18 9.46 -29.46
C PHE A 22 -14.56 9.59 -27.98
N ALA A 23 -15.45 8.72 -27.48
CA ALA A 23 -15.83 8.71 -26.05
C ALA A 23 -14.85 7.91 -25.17
N ALA A 24 -14.06 7.01 -25.76
CA ALA A 24 -13.02 6.26 -25.05
C ALA A 24 -11.85 7.14 -24.59
N ASP A 25 -11.73 8.35 -25.15
CA ASP A 25 -10.61 9.25 -24.93
C ASP A 25 -10.80 10.22 -23.76
N ALA A 26 -12.04 10.54 -23.39
CA ALA A 26 -12.32 11.52 -22.33
C ALA A 26 -11.96 11.03 -20.91
N GLY A 27 -11.68 9.73 -20.75
CA GLY A 27 -11.32 9.11 -19.46
C GLY A 27 -10.01 8.32 -19.46
N ALA A 28 -9.34 8.21 -20.60
CA ALA A 28 -8.11 7.43 -20.73
C ALA A 28 -6.94 8.11 -20.00
N LEU A 29 -6.07 7.31 -19.38
CA LEU A 29 -4.83 7.81 -18.80
C LEU A 29 -3.90 8.32 -19.90
N THR A 30 -3.40 9.53 -19.71
CA THR A 30 -2.28 10.09 -20.47
C THR A 30 -0.98 9.33 -20.15
N ARG A 31 0.06 9.51 -20.97
CA ARG A 31 1.38 8.91 -20.73
C ARG A 31 1.97 9.30 -19.37
N ASP A 32 1.81 10.54 -18.95
CA ASP A 32 2.34 11.02 -17.67
C ASP A 32 1.54 10.47 -16.49
N GLU A 33 0.23 10.33 -16.63
CA GLU A 33 -0.58 9.60 -15.64
C GLU A 33 -0.16 8.13 -15.57
N LEU A 34 0.04 7.46 -16.71
CA LEU A 34 0.51 6.07 -16.75
C LEU A 34 1.87 5.89 -16.07
N ASN A 35 2.83 6.79 -16.32
CA ASN A 35 4.13 6.75 -15.64
C ASN A 35 3.99 6.93 -14.14
N ARG A 36 3.13 7.86 -13.68
CA ARG A 36 2.84 8.02 -12.25
C ARG A 36 2.21 6.77 -11.65
N CYS A 37 1.24 6.17 -12.32
CA CYS A 37 0.63 4.90 -11.90
C CYS A 37 1.68 3.79 -11.80
N ALA A 38 2.61 3.71 -12.75
CA ALA A 38 3.69 2.72 -12.74
C ALA A 38 4.63 2.93 -11.54
N THR A 39 5.02 4.17 -11.24
CA THR A 39 5.81 4.49 -10.05
C THR A 39 5.08 4.08 -8.78
N GLN A 40 3.78 4.36 -8.66
CA GLN A 40 2.98 3.94 -7.51
C GLN A 40 2.95 2.43 -7.37
N VAL A 41 2.81 1.67 -8.47
CA VAL A 41 2.86 0.20 -8.43
C VAL A 41 4.23 -0.28 -7.94
N GLN A 42 5.32 0.28 -8.45
CA GLN A 42 6.68 -0.08 -8.02
C GLN A 42 6.88 0.19 -6.52
N THR A 43 6.51 1.38 -6.05
CA THR A 43 6.57 1.74 -4.63
C THR A 43 5.73 0.80 -3.77
N LEU A 44 4.49 0.51 -4.18
CA LEU A 44 3.62 -0.40 -3.43
C LEU A 44 4.19 -1.82 -3.38
N ARG A 45 4.80 -2.31 -4.46
CA ARG A 45 5.43 -3.63 -4.48
C ARG A 45 6.68 -3.70 -3.61
N SER A 46 7.56 -2.70 -3.64
CA SER A 46 8.78 -2.71 -2.85
C SER A 46 8.52 -2.46 -1.37
N GLU A 47 7.70 -1.46 -1.06
CA GLU A 47 7.53 -1.00 0.32
C GLU A 47 6.57 -1.87 1.10
N SER A 48 5.51 -2.42 0.49
CA SER A 48 4.54 -3.23 1.25
C SER A 48 5.17 -4.49 1.82
N ALA A 49 6.04 -5.17 1.05
CA ALA A 49 6.74 -6.36 1.52
C ALA A 49 7.73 -6.02 2.66
N ARG A 50 8.52 -4.94 2.49
CA ARG A 50 9.44 -4.45 3.52
C ARG A 50 8.71 -4.10 4.81
N LEU A 51 7.65 -3.28 4.73
CA LEU A 51 6.88 -2.82 5.88
C LEU A 51 6.13 -3.95 6.57
N THR A 52 5.67 -4.96 5.82
CA THR A 52 5.05 -6.16 6.40
C THR A 52 6.06 -6.94 7.25
N SER A 53 7.27 -7.18 6.72
CA SER A 53 8.34 -7.86 7.46
C SER A 53 8.74 -7.06 8.71
N GLU A 54 8.94 -5.75 8.58
CA GLU A 54 9.32 -4.90 9.71
C GLU A 54 8.23 -4.85 10.80
N SER A 55 6.96 -4.86 10.41
CA SER A 55 5.83 -4.92 11.35
C SER A 55 5.79 -6.25 12.10
N PHE A 56 6.05 -7.36 11.42
CA PHE A 56 6.15 -8.67 12.06
C PHE A 56 7.30 -8.72 13.07
N ASP A 57 8.50 -8.25 12.69
CA ASP A 57 9.66 -8.23 13.56
C ASP A 57 9.46 -7.31 14.77
N ALA A 58 8.81 -6.16 14.57
CA ALA A 58 8.45 -5.23 15.63
C ALA A 58 7.50 -5.87 16.65
N ASN A 59 6.48 -6.62 16.19
CA ASN A 59 5.58 -7.34 17.09
C ASN A 59 6.29 -8.43 17.90
N ALA A 60 7.23 -9.15 17.28
CA ALA A 60 8.06 -10.12 18.00
C ALA A 60 8.93 -9.43 19.07
N GLN A 61 9.57 -8.30 18.74
CA GLN A 61 10.39 -7.53 19.67
C GLN A 61 9.58 -6.97 20.85
N LYS A 62 8.35 -6.53 20.61
CA LYS A 62 7.45 -6.04 21.67
C LYS A 62 7.30 -7.07 22.79
N SER A 63 7.10 -8.34 22.43
CA SER A 63 6.94 -9.41 23.43
C SER A 63 8.18 -9.59 24.32
N ALA A 64 9.38 -9.40 23.77
CA ALA A 64 10.64 -9.46 24.52
C ALA A 64 10.79 -8.28 25.50
N TYR A 65 10.42 -7.07 25.08
CA TYR A 65 10.40 -5.91 25.97
C TYR A 65 9.35 -6.03 27.08
N ASP A 66 8.18 -6.58 26.78
CA ASP A 66 7.13 -6.83 27.78
C ASP A 66 7.62 -7.86 28.82
N ALA A 67 8.23 -8.96 28.36
CA ALA A 67 8.82 -9.97 29.24
C ALA A 67 9.93 -9.38 30.13
N LYS A 68 10.80 -8.54 29.56
CA LYS A 68 11.86 -7.87 30.33
C LYS A 68 11.29 -6.90 31.37
N SER A 69 10.22 -6.19 31.04
CA SER A 69 9.51 -5.30 31.97
C SER A 69 8.95 -6.08 33.16
N MET A 70 8.31 -7.24 32.90
CA MET A 70 7.81 -8.12 33.96
C MET A 70 8.95 -8.68 34.82
N GLN A 71 10.06 -9.09 34.20
CA GLN A 71 11.24 -9.57 34.93
C GLN A 71 11.77 -8.50 35.90
N LEU A 72 12.00 -7.27 35.41
CA LEU A 72 12.54 -6.18 36.22
C LEU A 72 11.58 -5.78 37.36
N LYS A 73 10.27 -5.91 37.15
CA LYS A 73 9.26 -5.70 38.19
C LYS A 73 9.34 -6.79 39.26
N ALA A 74 9.40 -8.06 38.87
CA ALA A 74 9.53 -9.16 39.82
C ALA A 74 10.84 -9.08 40.62
N GLU A 75 11.94 -8.67 39.99
CA GLU A 75 13.21 -8.41 40.68
C GLU A 75 13.11 -7.27 41.70
N ALA A 76 12.31 -6.23 41.41
CA ALA A 76 12.05 -5.15 42.35
C ALA A 76 11.26 -5.64 43.58
N GLU A 77 10.24 -6.46 43.36
CA GLU A 77 9.38 -7.01 44.42
C GLU A 77 10.13 -8.01 45.31
N ALA A 78 11.11 -8.72 44.77
CA ALA A 78 11.94 -9.68 45.51
C ALA A 78 13.09 -9.02 46.31
N LEU A 79 13.34 -7.72 46.12
CA LEU A 79 14.48 -7.04 46.72
C LEU A 79 14.25 -6.79 48.22
N LYS A 80 15.29 -7.02 49.03
CA LYS A 80 15.22 -6.72 50.46
C LYS A 80 15.31 -5.21 50.71
N PRO A 81 14.58 -4.65 51.69
CA PRO A 81 14.58 -3.22 51.98
C PRO A 81 15.96 -2.61 52.29
N ASP A 82 16.89 -3.42 52.81
CA ASP A 82 18.24 -3.02 53.20
C ASP A 82 19.31 -3.31 52.13
N ASP A 83 18.95 -3.93 51.00
CA ASP A 83 19.88 -4.22 49.91
C ASP A 83 20.08 -3.01 48.99
N MET A 84 20.91 -2.06 49.46
CA MET A 84 21.26 -0.86 48.69
C MET A 84 22.03 -1.17 47.41
N LYS A 85 22.90 -2.18 47.42
CA LYS A 85 23.69 -2.55 46.23
C LYS A 85 22.78 -3.15 45.15
N GLY A 86 21.87 -4.05 45.54
CA GLY A 86 20.86 -4.61 44.66
C GLY A 86 19.91 -3.55 44.12
N SER A 87 19.48 -2.60 44.97
CA SER A 87 18.62 -1.48 44.56
C SER A 87 19.26 -0.63 43.46
N LEU A 88 20.54 -0.25 43.65
CA LEU A 88 21.26 0.56 42.66
C LEU A 88 21.46 -0.19 41.33
N ALA A 89 21.82 -1.48 41.40
CA ALA A 89 22.01 -2.30 40.20
C ALA A 89 20.70 -2.54 39.43
N LEU A 90 19.57 -2.66 40.14
CA LEU A 90 18.25 -2.73 39.53
C LEU A 90 17.86 -1.40 38.88
N ALA A 91 18.08 -0.27 39.55
CA ALA A 91 17.78 1.06 39.04
C ALA A 91 18.52 1.33 37.72
N GLU A 92 19.80 0.96 37.60
CA GLU A 92 20.55 1.14 36.35
C GLU A 92 20.00 0.26 35.22
N ARG A 93 19.65 -0.99 35.51
CA ARG A 93 19.02 -1.89 34.51
C ARG A 93 17.65 -1.39 34.06
N GLN A 94 16.84 -0.85 34.98
CA GLN A 94 15.56 -0.22 34.65
C GLN A 94 15.74 1.02 33.80
N LYS A 95 16.73 1.87 34.11
CA LYS A 95 17.06 3.05 33.33
C LYS A 95 17.46 2.68 31.90
N GLN A 96 18.34 1.70 31.73
CA GLN A 96 18.73 1.21 30.41
C GLN A 96 17.53 0.66 29.63
N HIS A 97 16.75 -0.22 30.26
CA HIS A 97 15.54 -0.79 29.65
C HIS A 97 14.52 0.27 29.23
N ASN A 98 14.32 1.31 30.04
CA ASN A 98 13.43 2.41 29.72
C ASN A 98 13.95 3.24 28.53
N ALA A 99 15.27 3.43 28.42
CA ALA A 99 15.88 4.09 27.26
C ALA A 99 15.68 3.28 25.98
N ASP A 100 15.90 1.96 26.05
CA ASP A 100 15.70 1.04 24.93
C ASP A 100 14.22 1.00 24.50
N LEU A 101 13.29 0.95 25.46
CA LEU A 101 11.85 1.05 25.22
C LEU A 101 11.46 2.37 24.55
N ALA A 102 12.04 3.49 24.98
CA ALA A 102 11.77 4.79 24.37
C ALA A 102 12.21 4.81 22.89
N ALA A 103 13.41 4.30 22.59
CA ALA A 103 13.91 4.18 21.23
C ALA A 103 13.04 3.24 20.38
N PHE A 104 12.63 2.10 20.94
CA PHE A 104 11.71 1.18 20.28
C PHE A 104 10.36 1.84 19.96
N ASN A 105 9.79 2.58 20.90
CA ASN A 105 8.53 3.31 20.69
C ASN A 105 8.65 4.37 19.59
N THR A 106 9.78 5.07 19.49
CA THR A 106 10.05 5.98 18.37
C THR A 106 10.08 5.24 17.03
N ARG A 107 10.74 4.08 16.96
CA ARG A 107 10.75 3.24 15.75
C ARG A 107 9.34 2.77 15.37
N ILE A 108 8.52 2.36 16.33
CA ILE A 108 7.13 1.97 16.08
C ILE A 108 6.31 3.14 15.53
N ALA A 109 6.49 4.35 16.08
CA ALA A 109 5.80 5.54 15.57
C ALA A 109 6.21 5.85 14.11
N GLN A 110 7.49 5.73 13.79
CA GLN A 110 7.98 5.89 12.40
C GLN A 110 7.40 4.82 11.47
N LEU A 111 7.40 3.56 11.89
CA LEU A 111 6.83 2.45 11.11
C LEU A 111 5.32 2.66 10.86
N ARG A 112 4.58 3.13 11.86
CA ARG A 112 3.17 3.52 11.72
C ARG A 112 2.99 4.61 10.68
N GLN A 113 3.81 5.66 10.72
CA GLN A 113 3.73 6.72 9.73
C GLN A 113 4.01 6.21 8.31
N GLN A 114 5.05 5.38 8.13
CA GLN A 114 5.36 4.79 6.82
C GLN A 114 4.21 3.92 6.30
N ILE A 115 3.55 3.16 7.18
CA ILE A 115 2.39 2.35 6.83
C ILE A 115 1.18 3.24 6.46
N THR A 116 0.97 4.37 7.14
CA THR A 116 -0.04 5.35 6.75
C THR A 116 0.25 5.94 5.37
N ASP A 117 1.50 6.31 5.10
CA ASP A 117 1.90 6.93 3.84
C ASP A 117 1.73 5.96 2.66
N ILE A 118 2.12 4.69 2.81
CA ILE A 118 1.96 3.69 1.74
C ILE A 118 0.47 3.40 1.48
N ASN A 119 -0.39 3.45 2.50
CA ASN A 119 -1.83 3.33 2.35
C ASN A 119 -2.45 4.53 1.62
N ALA A 120 -1.90 5.73 1.80
CA ALA A 120 -2.29 6.90 1.01
C ALA A 120 -1.92 6.73 -0.47
N VAL A 121 -0.74 6.18 -0.77
CA VAL A 121 -0.33 5.83 -2.15
C VAL A 121 -1.28 4.81 -2.75
N ARG A 122 -1.63 3.75 -2.01
CA ARG A 122 -2.61 2.74 -2.46
C ARG A 122 -3.96 3.37 -2.79
N THR A 123 -4.47 4.21 -1.88
CA THR A 123 -5.75 4.91 -2.07
C THR A 123 -5.71 5.85 -3.28
N GLN A 124 -4.58 6.51 -3.53
CA GLN A 124 -4.41 7.35 -4.71
C GLN A 124 -4.40 6.53 -6.00
N TYR A 125 -3.69 5.40 -6.01
CA TYR A 125 -3.68 4.48 -7.16
C TYR A 125 -5.09 3.94 -7.46
N ASP A 126 -5.81 3.48 -6.43
CA ASP A 126 -7.14 2.91 -6.61
C ASP A 126 -8.14 3.93 -7.17
N ARG A 127 -8.01 5.21 -6.79
CA ARG A 127 -8.84 6.29 -7.34
C ARG A 127 -8.45 6.73 -8.75
N ASN A 128 -7.15 6.83 -9.03
CA ASN A 128 -6.66 7.57 -10.20
C ASN A 128 -6.12 6.69 -11.32
N CYS A 129 -5.87 5.41 -11.05
CA CYS A 129 -5.19 4.48 -11.95
C CYS A 129 -6.00 3.21 -12.16
N SER A 130 -6.50 2.62 -11.08
CA SER A 130 -7.20 1.34 -11.13
C SER A 130 -8.43 1.42 -12.05
N ASN A 131 -8.58 0.42 -12.93
CA ASN A 131 -9.69 0.30 -13.88
C ASN A 131 -9.84 1.44 -14.90
N ARG A 132 -8.89 2.38 -15.00
CA ARG A 132 -8.90 3.41 -16.04
C ARG A 132 -8.27 2.87 -17.33
N PRO A 133 -8.93 3.04 -18.49
CA PRO A 133 -8.36 2.63 -19.75
C PRO A 133 -7.15 3.51 -20.11
N TYR A 134 -6.30 3.02 -21.00
CA TYR A 134 -5.17 3.78 -21.51
C TYR A 134 -4.83 3.39 -22.94
N ARG A 135 -4.21 4.30 -23.68
CA ARG A 135 -3.85 4.07 -25.08
C ARG A 135 -2.61 3.17 -25.17
N ARG A 136 -2.66 2.20 -26.08
CA ARG A 136 -1.55 1.26 -26.33
C ARG A 136 -0.26 1.98 -26.76
N THR A 137 -0.37 3.06 -27.53
CA THR A 137 0.77 3.87 -27.96
C THR A 137 1.47 4.57 -26.79
N ASP A 138 0.70 5.04 -25.81
CA ASP A 138 1.27 5.67 -24.63
C ASP A 138 1.92 4.66 -23.71
N PHE A 139 1.32 3.49 -23.56
CA PHE A 139 1.91 2.37 -22.83
C PHE A 139 3.26 1.92 -23.41
N HIS A 140 3.34 1.69 -24.72
CA HIS A 140 4.61 1.29 -25.36
C HIS A 140 5.65 2.40 -25.40
N GLY A 141 5.24 3.66 -25.23
CA GLY A 141 6.13 4.81 -25.10
C GLY A 141 6.73 5.00 -23.71
N MET A 142 6.34 4.19 -22.72
CA MET A 142 6.89 4.23 -21.35
C MET A 142 8.24 3.48 -21.26
N PRO A 143 9.09 3.80 -20.27
CA PRO A 143 10.25 2.98 -19.94
C PRO A 143 9.85 1.52 -19.64
N GLU A 144 10.73 0.57 -19.97
CA GLU A 144 10.43 -0.86 -19.82
C GLU A 144 10.04 -1.24 -18.39
N ALA A 145 10.76 -0.74 -17.39
CA ALA A 145 10.44 -0.98 -15.98
C ALA A 145 9.03 -0.50 -15.60
N SER A 146 8.59 0.63 -16.17
CA SER A 146 7.24 1.17 -15.95
C SER A 146 6.17 0.31 -16.63
N GLN A 147 6.45 -0.21 -17.83
CA GLN A 147 5.57 -1.16 -18.50
C GLN A 147 5.42 -2.45 -17.71
N GLN A 148 6.53 -3.01 -17.22
CA GLN A 148 6.53 -4.22 -16.40
C GLN A 148 5.72 -4.02 -15.11
N ALA A 149 5.90 -2.88 -14.44
CA ALA A 149 5.12 -2.54 -13.24
C ALA A 149 3.61 -2.51 -13.54
N MET A 150 3.19 -1.80 -14.58
CA MET A 150 1.77 -1.73 -14.96
C MET A 150 1.19 -3.10 -15.36
N ARG A 151 1.98 -3.99 -15.97
CA ARG A 151 1.58 -5.37 -16.28
C ARG A 151 1.44 -6.23 -15.02
N ALA A 152 2.37 -6.09 -14.08
CA ALA A 152 2.33 -6.81 -12.82
C ALA A 152 1.12 -6.37 -11.98
N GLY A 153 0.80 -5.08 -11.99
CA GLY A 153 -0.30 -4.51 -11.22
C GLY A 153 -0.13 -4.76 -9.71
N LEU A 154 -1.27 -4.78 -9.00
CA LEU A 154 -1.34 -4.87 -7.54
C LEU A 154 -2.24 -6.02 -7.04
N SER A 155 -2.66 -6.94 -7.90
CA SER A 155 -3.61 -8.00 -7.52
C SER A 155 -3.06 -8.94 -6.43
N ASP A 156 -1.74 -9.12 -6.38
CA ASP A 156 -0.99 -9.94 -5.43
C ASP A 156 -0.38 -9.13 -4.27
N VAL A 157 -0.54 -7.80 -4.27
CA VAL A 157 0.10 -6.91 -3.29
C VAL A 157 -0.82 -6.69 -2.09
N VAL A 158 -0.40 -7.21 -0.95
CA VAL A 158 -1.00 -6.94 0.36
C VAL A 158 -0.30 -5.74 0.98
N VAL A 159 -1.05 -4.66 1.22
CA VAL A 159 -0.55 -3.47 1.93
C VAL A 159 -0.83 -3.66 3.42
N PRO A 160 0.16 -3.49 4.31
CA PRO A 160 -0.05 -3.64 5.75
C PRO A 160 -0.95 -2.53 6.30
N TYR A 161 -1.67 -2.84 7.37
CA TYR A 161 -2.46 -1.89 8.16
C TYR A 161 -2.08 -2.02 9.64
N PHE A 162 -2.18 -0.92 10.38
CA PHE A 162 -2.24 -0.97 11.84
C PHE A 162 -3.70 -0.86 12.25
N ASP A 163 -4.17 -1.75 13.12
CA ASP A 163 -5.42 -1.52 13.84
C ASP A 163 -5.25 -0.22 14.63
N GLU A 164 -6.15 0.75 14.44
CA GLU A 164 -6.12 1.96 15.25
C GLU A 164 -6.23 1.57 16.72
N PRO A 165 -5.47 2.20 17.64
CA PRO A 165 -5.72 2.02 19.06
C PRO A 165 -7.17 2.44 19.32
N SER A 166 -7.97 1.51 19.86
CA SER A 166 -9.32 1.77 20.34
C SER A 166 -9.29 3.04 21.19
N LYS A 167 -10.08 4.05 20.80
CA LYS A 167 -10.24 5.30 21.55
C LYS A 167 -10.86 5.05 22.91
#